data_AF-A0A968PAS5-F1
#
_entry.id   AF-A0A968PAS5-F1
#
_cell.length_a   1.000
_cell.length_b   1.000
_cell.length_c   1.000
_cell.angle_alpha   90.00
_cell.angle_beta   90.00
_cell.angle_gamma   90.00
#
_symmetry.space_group_name_H-M   'P 1'
#
loop_
_entity.id
_entity.type
_entity.pdbx_description
1 polymer ?
#
loop_
_entity_poly.entity_id
_entity_poly.type
_entity_poly.pdbx_seq_one_letter_code
_entity_poly.pdbx_strand_id
1 'polypeptide(L)'
;MIRAEEDKPGRLKVVVSLEKPPVAVAYDVFAQSGNQRSKIGSVNIRPGGQTQWHIEGDFDLGQADKVDIELVPSMETALHSVDVFDYWGESMLFMDVPVKRLATTTTQTTP
;
A
#
# COMPACT_ATOMS: atom_id res chain seq x y z
N MET A 1 10.97 0.57 0.50
CA MET A 1 10.62 -0.67 1.25
C MET A 1 9.11 -0.79 1.29
N ILE A 2 8.56 -2.00 1.11
CA ILE A 2 7.12 -2.29 1.22
C ILE A 2 6.90 -3.26 2.38
N ARG A 3 5.85 -3.04 3.17
CA ARG A 3 5.40 -3.97 4.23
C ARG A 3 3.89 -4.13 4.16
N ALA A 4 3.38 -5.33 4.44
CA ALA A 4 1.96 -5.62 4.53
C ALA A 4 1.60 -6.11 5.95
N GLU A 5 0.51 -5.59 6.49
CA GLU A 5 0.00 -5.89 7.82
C GLU A 5 -1.52 -6.10 7.73
N GLU A 6 -2.05 -7.08 8.44
CA GLU A 6 -3.50 -7.27 8.62
C GLU A 6 -3.84 -6.86 10.05
N ASP A 7 -4.57 -5.75 10.19
CA ASP A 7 -5.03 -5.21 11.49
C ASP A 7 -6.33 -5.88 11.96
N LYS A 8 -7.22 -6.17 11.01
CA LYS A 8 -8.49 -6.88 11.20
C LYS A 8 -8.73 -7.82 10.03
N PRO A 9 -9.50 -8.90 10.21
CA PRO A 9 -9.89 -9.76 9.10
C PRO A 9 -10.48 -8.95 7.96
N GLY A 10 -9.89 -9.05 6.76
CA GLY A 10 -10.34 -8.33 5.57
C GLY A 10 -9.85 -6.88 5.44
N ARG A 11 -8.98 -6.41 6.34
CA ARG A 11 -8.41 -5.05 6.29
C ARG A 11 -6.90 -5.10 6.17
N LEU A 12 -6.41 -4.80 4.97
CA LEU A 12 -4.99 -4.79 4.65
C LEU A 12 -4.42 -3.38 4.81
N LYS A 13 -3.33 -3.31 5.55
CA LYS A 13 -2.50 -2.12 5.71
C LYS A 13 -1.18 -2.35 5.00
N VAL A 14 -0.87 -1.49 4.03
CA VAL A 14 0.39 -1.48 3.31
C VAL A 14 1.18 -0.24 3.70
N VAL A 15 2.41 -0.46 4.14
CA VAL A 15 3.36 0.60 4.43
C VAL A 15 4.32 0.72 3.26
N VAL A 16 4.29 1.88 2.60
CA VAL A 16 5.20 2.22 1.51
C VAL A 16 6.21 3.23 2.05
N SER A 17 7.50 2.94 1.87
CA SER A 17 8.58 3.86 2.22
C SER A 17 9.42 4.13 0.98
N LEU A 18 9.47 5.40 0.58
CA LEU A 18 10.30 5.88 -0.53
C LEU A 18 11.18 7.02 0.00
N GLU A 19 12.47 6.93 -0.28
CA GLU A 19 13.44 7.90 0.22
C GLU A 19 13.83 8.85 -0.90
N LYS A 20 13.52 10.15 -0.70
CA LYS A 20 13.96 11.26 -1.55
C LYS A 20 13.79 10.98 -3.05
N PRO A 21 12.56 10.77 -3.53
CA PRO A 21 12.38 10.59 -4.96
C PRO A 21 12.84 11.86 -5.71
N PRO A 22 13.56 11.69 -6.84
CA PRO A 22 14.06 12.83 -7.62
C PRO A 22 12.93 13.59 -8.34
N VAL A 23 11.79 12.95 -8.54
CA VAL A 23 10.58 13.48 -9.18
C VAL A 23 9.36 13.24 -8.31
N ALA A 24 8.26 13.93 -8.61
CA ALA A 24 7.01 13.65 -7.93
C ALA A 24 6.49 12.29 -8.37
N VAL A 25 5.85 11.55 -7.47
CA VAL A 25 5.24 10.27 -7.83
C VAL A 25 3.83 10.15 -7.30
N ALA A 26 2.95 9.56 -8.10
CA ALA A 26 1.56 9.32 -7.76
C ALA A 26 1.23 7.88 -8.18
N TYR A 27 0.97 7.02 -7.20
CA TYR A 27 0.71 5.61 -7.42
C TYR A 27 -0.62 5.20 -6.82
N ASP A 28 -1.38 4.40 -7.55
CA ASP A 28 -2.41 3.55 -7.01
C ASP A 28 -1.77 2.26 -6.52
N VAL A 29 -2.13 1.86 -5.31
CA VAL A 29 -1.64 0.63 -4.67
C VAL A 29 -2.69 -0.44 -4.87
N PHE A 30 -2.31 -1.50 -5.57
CA PHE A 30 -3.10 -2.70 -5.76
C PHE A 30 -2.52 -3.83 -4.92
N ALA A 31 -3.40 -4.56 -4.24
CA ALA A 31 -3.07 -5.82 -3.60
C ALA A 31 -3.63 -6.97 -4.44
N GLN A 32 -2.84 -8.03 -4.59
CA GLN A 32 -3.23 -9.25 -5.27
C GLN A 32 -2.91 -10.49 -4.42
N SER A 33 -3.89 -11.37 -4.26
CA SER A 33 -3.72 -12.68 -3.63
C SER A 33 -4.49 -13.72 -4.43
N GLY A 34 -3.79 -14.70 -5.01
CA GLY A 34 -4.37 -15.64 -5.96
C GLY A 34 -5.05 -14.93 -7.14
N ASN A 35 -6.35 -15.13 -7.29
CA ASN A 35 -7.16 -14.53 -8.36
C ASN A 35 -7.84 -13.20 -7.97
N GLN A 36 -7.64 -12.72 -6.75
CA GLN A 36 -8.25 -11.47 -6.28
C GLN A 36 -7.25 -10.33 -6.39
N ARG A 37 -7.60 -9.28 -7.13
CA ARG A 37 -6.82 -8.04 -7.25
C ARG A 37 -7.73 -6.84 -6.98
N SER A 38 -7.37 -6.00 -6.01
CA SER A 38 -8.14 -4.79 -5.69
C SER A 38 -7.23 -3.61 -5.36
N LYS A 39 -7.70 -2.41 -5.70
CA LYS A 39 -7.08 -1.16 -5.26
C LYS A 39 -7.33 -0.99 -3.77
N ILE A 40 -6.26 -0.85 -2.99
CA ILE A 40 -6.30 -0.64 -1.54
C ILE A 40 -6.07 0.82 -1.17
N GLY A 41 -5.56 1.64 -2.09
CA GLY A 41 -5.48 3.09 -1.92
C GLY A 41 -4.57 3.75 -2.94
N SER A 42 -4.18 4.99 -2.64
CA SER A 42 -3.31 5.81 -3.49
C SER A 42 -2.29 6.55 -2.64
N VAL A 43 -1.12 6.82 -3.20
CA VAL A 43 -0.05 7.59 -2.57
C VAL A 43 0.45 8.66 -3.53
N ASN A 44 0.70 9.86 -3.01
CA ASN A 44 1.40 10.92 -3.72
C ASN A 44 2.63 11.38 -2.93
N ILE A 45 3.71 11.68 -3.65
CA ILE A 45 5.00 12.01 -3.08
C ILE A 45 5.58 13.19 -3.84
N ARG A 46 6.00 14.22 -3.10
CA ARG A 46 6.70 15.36 -3.67
C ARG A 46 8.21 15.06 -3.76
N PRO A 47 8.92 15.66 -4.74
CA PRO A 47 10.36 15.50 -4.89
C PRO A 47 11.08 15.85 -3.58
N GLY A 48 12.12 15.07 -3.24
CA GLY A 48 12.99 15.34 -2.08
C GLY A 48 12.37 15.11 -0.70
N GLY A 49 11.09 14.73 -0.60
CA GLY A 49 10.47 14.32 0.65
C GLY A 49 11.00 12.95 1.11
N GLN A 50 11.27 12.80 2.40
CA GLN A 50 11.37 11.48 3.03
C GLN A 50 10.03 11.23 3.71
N THR A 51 9.31 10.21 3.28
CA THR A 51 8.00 9.94 3.87
C THR A 51 7.72 8.44 3.85
N GLN A 52 7.09 8.00 4.92
CA GLN A 52 6.51 6.68 5.08
C GLN A 52 5.00 6.87 5.01
N TRP A 53 4.33 6.14 4.13
CA TRP A 53 2.89 6.19 3.98
C TRP A 53 2.26 4.91 4.50
N HIS A 54 1.16 5.09 5.20
CA HIS A 54 0.30 4.02 5.65
C HIS A 54 -0.94 4.04 4.76
N ILE A 55 -1.02 3.11 3.82
CA ILE A 55 -2.21 2.90 2.99
C ILE A 55 -3.00 1.78 3.64
N GLU A 56 -4.29 2.01 3.88
CA GLU A 56 -5.19 1.01 4.43
C GLU A 56 -6.42 0.90 3.54
N GLY A 57 -6.82 -0.33 3.26
CA GLY A 57 -7.97 -0.61 2.43
C GLY A 57 -8.61 -1.95 2.77
N ASP A 58 -9.87 -2.10 2.40
CA ASP A 58 -10.57 -3.37 2.50
C ASP A 58 -10.01 -4.32 1.44
N PHE A 59 -9.40 -5.41 1.90
CA PHE A 59 -8.86 -6.47 1.06
C PHE A 59 -8.93 -7.78 1.82
N ASP A 60 -9.74 -8.71 1.30
CA ASP A 60 -9.84 -10.05 1.84
C ASP A 60 -8.58 -10.85 1.46
N LEU A 61 -7.74 -11.13 2.46
CA LEU A 61 -6.56 -11.98 2.32
C LEU A 61 -6.88 -13.48 2.44
N GLY A 62 -8.08 -13.84 2.90
CA GLY A 62 -8.45 -15.21 3.22
C GLY A 62 -7.45 -15.87 4.18
N GLN A 63 -6.83 -16.96 3.73
CA GLN A 63 -5.79 -17.69 4.46
C GLN A 63 -4.37 -17.36 3.96
N ALA A 64 -4.21 -16.40 3.04
CA ALA A 64 -2.91 -16.10 2.48
C ALA A 64 -1.98 -15.42 3.50
N ASP A 65 -0.75 -15.90 3.60
CA ASP A 65 0.32 -15.31 4.41
C ASP A 65 1.19 -14.33 3.60
N LYS A 66 0.90 -14.22 2.31
CA LYS A 66 1.61 -13.35 1.35
C LYS A 66 0.63 -12.68 0.41
N VAL A 67 1.03 -11.51 -0.08
CA VAL A 67 0.29 -10.70 -1.04
C VAL A 67 1.25 -10.07 -2.02
N ASP A 68 0.86 -9.99 -3.28
CA ASP A 68 1.59 -9.21 -4.28
C ASP A 68 1.09 -7.77 -4.21
N ILE A 69 2.02 -6.82 -4.14
CA ILE A 69 1.71 -5.38 -4.11
C ILE A 69 2.20 -4.75 -5.40
N GLU A 70 1.29 -4.16 -6.15
CA GLU A 70 1.58 -3.44 -7.37
C GLU A 70 1.32 -1.94 -7.16
N LEU A 71 2.32 -1.12 -7.44
CA LEU A 71 2.20 0.33 -7.51
C LEU A 71 2.03 0.71 -8.97
N VAL A 72 0.86 1.18 -9.35
CA VAL A 72 0.52 1.58 -10.72
C VAL A 72 0.48 3.10 -10.81
N PRO A 73 1.23 3.76 -11.71
CA PRO A 73 1.19 5.20 -11.87
C PRO A 73 -0.25 5.67 -12.13
N SER A 74 -0.70 6.68 -11.37
CA SER A 74 -2.08 7.16 -11.44
C SER A 74 -2.10 8.64 -11.77
N MET A 75 -2.44 8.95 -13.03
CA MET A 75 -2.59 10.32 -13.51
C MET A 75 -3.73 11.04 -12.79
N GLU A 76 -4.79 10.34 -12.40
CA GLU A 76 -5.88 10.89 -11.58
C GLU A 76 -5.34 11.36 -10.22
N THR A 77 -4.59 10.52 -9.52
CA THR A 77 -3.93 10.88 -8.25
C THR A 77 -2.95 12.05 -8.43
N ALA A 78 -2.24 12.11 -9.57
CA ALA A 78 -1.36 13.21 -9.91
C ALA A 78 -2.12 14.53 -10.15
N LEU A 79 -3.25 14.50 -10.88
CA LEU A 79 -4.08 15.68 -11.18
C LEU A 79 -4.73 16.29 -9.93
N HIS A 80 -5.02 15.47 -8.92
CA HIS A 80 -5.50 15.94 -7.62
C HIS A 80 -4.38 16.51 -6.73
N SER A 81 -3.14 16.56 -7.20
CA SER A 81 -2.01 17.16 -6.50
C SER A 81 -1.45 18.36 -7.26
N VAL A 82 -1.29 19.48 -6.57
CA VAL A 82 -0.98 20.81 -7.12
C VAL A 82 0.40 20.94 -7.80
N ASP A 83 1.24 19.91 -7.77
CA ASP A 83 2.69 19.99 -8.02
C ASP A 83 3.26 18.85 -8.89
N VAL A 84 2.46 18.13 -9.70
CA VAL A 84 2.95 16.96 -10.46
C VAL A 84 2.94 17.23 -11.97
N PHE A 85 4.01 17.86 -12.47
CA PHE A 85 4.27 18.01 -13.91
C PHE A 85 5.19 16.92 -14.48
N ASP A 86 6.03 16.32 -13.61
CA ASP A 86 6.90 15.17 -13.92
C ASP A 86 6.49 14.02 -12.99
N TYR A 87 5.92 12.95 -13.56
CA TYR A 87 5.52 11.76 -12.83
C TYR A 87 6.36 10.57 -13.27
N TRP A 88 6.80 9.76 -12.30
CA TRP A 88 7.45 8.49 -12.60
C TRP A 88 6.38 7.51 -13.11
N GLY A 89 6.43 7.18 -14.40
CA GLY A 89 5.39 6.45 -15.12
C GLY A 89 5.57 4.93 -15.17
N GLU A 90 6.44 4.35 -14.34
CA GLU A 90 6.68 2.91 -14.35
C GLU A 90 5.95 2.22 -13.19
N SER A 91 5.28 1.11 -13.49
CA SER A 91 4.70 0.27 -12.45
C SER A 91 5.78 -0.46 -11.68
N MET A 92 5.61 -0.58 -10.36
CA MET A 92 6.47 -1.39 -9.51
C MET A 92 5.69 -2.57 -8.95
N LEU A 93 6.17 -3.77 -9.18
CA LEU A 93 5.59 -5.00 -8.64
C LEU A 93 6.50 -5.56 -7.54
N PHE A 94 5.92 -5.78 -6.36
CA PHE A 94 6.54 -6.43 -5.22
C PHE A 94 5.81 -7.75 -4.98
N MET A 95 6.41 -8.85 -5.41
CA MET A 95 5.83 -10.18 -5.26
C MET A 95 6.09 -10.76 -3.87
N ASP A 96 5.20 -11.66 -3.43
CA ASP A 96 5.36 -12.48 -2.23
C ASP A 96 5.59 -11.66 -0.93
N VAL A 97 4.99 -10.47 -0.80
CA VAL A 97 5.16 -9.63 0.38
C VAL A 97 4.52 -10.32 1.59
N PRO A 98 5.30 -10.64 2.64
CA PRO A 98 4.76 -11.34 3.81
C PRO A 98 3.80 -10.43 4.57
N VAL A 99 2.62 -10.96 4.91
CA VAL A 99 1.61 -10.26 5.70
C VAL A 99 1.84 -10.55 7.18
N LYS A 100 2.02 -9.51 7.98
CA LYS A 100 2.02 -9.64 9.44
C LYS A 100 0.59 -9.52 9.98
N ARG A 101 0.02 -10.61 10.49
CA ARG A 101 -1.26 -10.56 11.22
C ARG A 101 -0.98 -10.10 12.65
N LEU A 102 -1.49 -8.92 13.00
CA LEU A 102 -1.46 -8.48 14.40
C LEU A 102 -2.50 -9.31 15.14
N ALA A 103 -2.06 -10.16 16.08
CA ALA A 103 -2.98 -10.91 16.92
C ALA A 103 -3.90 -9.90 17.62
N THR A 104 -5.19 -9.94 17.32
CA THR A 104 -6.20 -9.20 18.10
C THR A 104 -6.02 -9.64 19.54
N THR A 105 -5.47 -8.77 20.38
CA THR A 105 -5.46 -8.97 21.82
C THR A 105 -6.92 -8.95 22.26
N THR A 106 -7.56 -10.11 22.29
CA THR A 106 -8.76 -10.34 23.08
C THR A 106 -8.40 -9.95 24.50
N THR A 107 -8.82 -8.74 24.91
CA THR A 107 -8.84 -8.36 26.30
C THR A 107 -9.75 -9.37 27.00
N GLN A 108 -9.15 -10.38 27.63
CA GLN A 108 -9.84 -11.26 28.55
C GLN A 108 -10.39 -10.40 29.68
N THR A 109 -11.68 -10.08 29.61
CA THR A 109 -12.41 -9.55 30.76
C THR A 109 -12.72 -10.74 31.67
N THR A 110 -11.86 -10.95 32.66
CA THR A 110 -12.07 -11.93 33.74
C THR A 110 -13.31 -11.52 34.56
N PRO A 111 -14.21 -12.46 34.93
CA PRO A 111 -15.42 -12.18 35.69
C PRO A 111 -15.17 -11.67 37.11
#